data_AF-A0A1A8XCV8-F1
#
_entry.id   AF-A0A1A8XCV8-F1
#
_cell.length_a   1.000
_cell.length_b   1.000
_cell.length_c   1.000
_cell.angle_alpha   90.00
_cell.angle_beta   90.00
_cell.angle_gamma   90.00
#
_symmetry.space_group_name_H-M   'P 1'
#
loop_
_entity.id
_entity.type
_entity.pdbx_description
1 polymer ?
#
loop_
_entity_poly.entity_id
_entity_poly.type
_entity_poly.pdbx_seq_one_letter_code
_entity_poly.pdbx_strand_id
1 'polypeptide(L)'
;MNSAIPDIYSFFNDIDTYLKYDYYIETKYKEDVHNKNTCNAFLPDVNVSRTETANDVCAKFKNLYKFIIHKNSHANSSSLNDNDFAYLNYWLNNKLRNDTHGHYVTVKMLHKNMNDREDEFVTDDMFKGKLYDIEHEDFNNMLLLRHLQKCYAQIFEKMTPLIKEKNISCIEHFQEFINTYKNGIIKCPYDDTGFCKALKHFKEEYKQKFLDTFGLSEKCIDRNRLELPTYEDVSGNKQITM
;
A
#
# COMPACT_ATOMS: atom_id res chain seq x y z
N MET A 1 27.68 7.86 7.63
CA MET A 1 26.41 7.13 7.89
C MET A 1 26.04 6.44 6.60
N ASN A 2 26.04 5.11 6.55
CA ASN A 2 25.48 4.38 5.42
C ASN A 2 23.97 4.59 5.46
N SER A 3 23.46 5.63 4.80
CA SER A 3 22.02 5.74 4.57
C SER A 3 21.69 4.66 3.54
N ALA A 4 21.34 3.47 4.01
CA ALA A 4 20.63 2.52 3.17
C ALA A 4 19.46 3.27 2.55
N ILE A 5 19.31 3.14 1.22
CA ILE A 5 18.13 3.66 0.53
C ILE A 5 16.91 3.10 1.29
N PRO A 6 15.99 3.95 1.77
CA PRO A 6 14.81 3.49 2.48
C PRO A 6 14.07 2.44 1.65
N ASP A 7 13.73 1.33 2.28
CA ASP A 7 13.00 0.25 1.62
C ASP A 7 11.61 0.76 1.22
N ILE A 8 11.35 0.85 -0.08
CA ILE A 8 10.11 1.42 -0.62
C ILE A 8 8.88 0.56 -0.28
N TYR A 9 9.08 -0.66 0.24
CA TYR A 9 8.03 -1.59 0.63
C TYR A 9 7.79 -1.65 2.15
N SER A 10 8.65 -1.07 2.99
CA SER A 10 8.58 -1.30 4.44
C SER A 10 7.30 -0.79 5.09
N PHE A 11 6.64 0.21 4.48
CA PHE A 11 5.34 0.71 4.95
C PHE A 11 4.23 -0.34 4.89
N PHE A 12 4.38 -1.42 4.12
CA PHE A 12 3.38 -2.49 4.07
C PHE A 12 3.18 -3.22 5.40
N ASN A 13 4.17 -3.18 6.30
CA ASN A 13 4.03 -3.71 7.65
C ASN A 13 2.97 -2.96 8.48
N ASP A 14 2.68 -1.70 8.11
CA ASP A 14 1.70 -0.83 8.77
C ASP A 14 0.58 -0.42 7.82
N ILE A 15 0.33 -1.20 6.75
CA ILE A 15 -0.57 -0.81 5.65
C ILE A 15 -1.99 -0.47 6.14
N ASP A 16 -2.52 -1.18 7.14
CA ASP A 16 -3.84 -0.92 7.70
C ASP A 16 -3.96 0.47 8.33
N THR A 17 -2.88 0.96 8.94
CA THR A 17 -2.83 2.31 9.50
C THR A 17 -2.94 3.34 8.39
N TYR A 18 -2.14 3.18 7.34
CA TYR A 18 -2.16 4.09 6.20
C TYR A 18 -3.47 4.04 5.40
N LEU A 19 -4.10 2.87 5.25
CA LEU A 19 -5.42 2.76 4.61
C LEU A 19 -6.51 3.48 5.40
N LYS A 20 -6.45 3.49 6.74
CA LYS A 20 -7.36 4.31 7.56
C LYS A 20 -7.14 5.80 7.34
N TYR A 21 -5.89 6.22 7.14
CA TYR A 21 -5.56 7.61 6.84
C TYR A 21 -6.09 8.00 5.47
N ASP A 22 -5.87 7.17 4.44
CA ASP A 22 -6.42 7.35 3.09
C ASP A 22 -7.95 7.51 3.13
N TYR A 23 -8.65 6.59 3.79
CA TYR A 23 -10.10 6.65 3.93
C TYR A 23 -10.57 7.95 4.61
N TYR A 24 -9.86 8.39 5.65
CA TYR A 24 -10.16 9.66 6.32
C TYR A 24 -10.00 10.84 5.36
N ILE A 25 -8.89 10.92 4.62
CA ILE A 25 -8.66 11.99 3.63
C ILE A 25 -9.73 11.96 2.54
N GLU A 26 -10.01 10.80 1.95
CA GLU A 26 -11.01 10.65 0.89
C GLU A 26 -12.42 11.10 1.31
N THR A 27 -12.78 10.88 2.57
CA THR A 27 -14.12 11.22 3.09
C THR A 27 -14.21 12.64 3.67
N LYS A 28 -13.11 13.19 4.20
CA LYS A 28 -13.13 14.42 5.00
C LYS A 28 -12.39 15.60 4.41
N TYR A 29 -11.60 15.45 3.34
CA TYR A 29 -10.79 16.57 2.82
C TYR A 29 -11.62 17.78 2.34
N LYS A 30 -12.91 17.60 1.97
CA LYS A 30 -13.77 18.72 1.56
C LYS A 30 -14.47 19.43 2.73
N GLU A 31 -14.40 18.88 3.94
CA GLU A 31 -15.08 19.42 5.11
C GLU A 31 -14.26 20.49 5.85
N ASP A 32 -13.05 20.82 5.38
CA ASP A 32 -12.24 21.88 5.98
C ASP A 32 -12.82 23.27 5.67
N VAL A 33 -13.40 23.88 6.70
CA VAL A 33 -14.04 25.19 6.67
C VAL A 33 -13.03 26.34 6.46
N HIS A 34 -11.72 26.07 6.57
CA HIS A 34 -10.67 27.10 6.54
C HIS A 34 -9.91 27.22 5.20
N ASN A 35 -10.37 26.58 4.12
CA ASN A 35 -9.71 26.62 2.80
C ASN A 35 -8.23 26.18 2.78
N LYS A 36 -7.75 25.44 3.81
CA LYS A 36 -6.35 24.94 3.83
C LYS A 36 -6.13 23.78 2.85
N ASN A 37 -7.22 23.36 2.21
CA ASN A 37 -7.28 22.22 1.31
C ASN A 37 -7.36 22.64 -0.16
N THR A 38 -6.90 23.85 -0.47
CA THR A 38 -6.72 24.31 -1.85
C THR A 38 -5.31 23.99 -2.33
N CYS A 39 -5.17 23.83 -3.65
CA CYS A 39 -3.89 23.73 -4.33
C CYS A 39 -4.01 24.34 -5.73
N ASN A 40 -2.97 25.05 -6.16
CA ASN A 40 -2.85 25.74 -7.44
C ASN A 40 -1.59 25.30 -8.20
N ALA A 41 -1.09 24.09 -7.94
CA ALA A 41 0.06 23.50 -8.61
C ALA A 41 -0.11 23.50 -10.15
N PHE A 42 -1.34 23.35 -10.66
CA PHE A 42 -1.64 23.34 -12.10
C PHE A 42 -2.54 24.53 -12.48
N LEU A 43 -2.11 25.31 -13.48
CA LEU A 43 -2.89 26.39 -14.12
C LEU A 43 -2.58 26.38 -15.63
N PRO A 44 -3.55 26.04 -16.50
CA PRO A 44 -4.87 25.51 -16.16
C PRO A 44 -4.77 24.15 -15.44
N ASP A 45 -5.78 23.84 -14.62
CA ASP A 45 -5.89 22.54 -13.95
C ASP A 45 -6.13 21.43 -14.98
N VAL A 46 -5.73 20.20 -14.65
CA VAL A 46 -5.79 19.04 -15.55
C VAL A 46 -6.43 17.84 -14.87
N ASN A 47 -7.30 17.14 -15.59
CA ASN A 47 -7.90 15.91 -15.08
C ASN A 47 -6.83 14.81 -15.00
N VAL A 48 -6.79 14.10 -13.87
CA VAL A 48 -5.94 12.90 -13.68
C VAL A 48 -6.77 11.62 -13.61
N SER A 49 -8.07 11.76 -13.32
CA SER A 49 -9.05 10.69 -13.44
C SER A 49 -10.40 11.26 -13.91
N ARG A 50 -11.44 10.41 -13.96
CA ARG A 50 -12.82 10.85 -14.25
C ARG A 50 -13.42 11.73 -13.16
N THR A 51 -12.86 11.67 -11.95
CA THR A 51 -13.45 12.27 -10.73
C THR A 51 -12.53 13.25 -10.03
N GLU A 52 -11.26 13.34 -10.42
CA GLU A 52 -10.25 14.16 -9.75
C GLU A 52 -9.35 14.88 -10.76
N THR A 53 -9.00 16.12 -10.42
CA THR A 53 -7.95 16.90 -11.09
C THR A 53 -6.59 16.77 -10.39
N ALA A 54 -5.54 17.29 -11.02
CA ALA A 54 -4.21 17.35 -10.41
C ALA A 54 -4.21 18.25 -9.17
N ASN A 55 -4.96 19.35 -9.19
CA ASN A 55 -5.10 20.20 -8.00
C ASN A 55 -5.92 19.52 -6.90
N ASP A 56 -6.93 18.71 -7.22
CA ASP A 56 -7.64 17.88 -6.22
C ASP A 56 -6.68 16.89 -5.54
N VAL A 57 -5.86 16.19 -6.32
CA VAL A 57 -4.86 15.24 -5.78
C VAL A 57 -3.82 15.97 -4.92
N CYS A 58 -3.33 17.13 -5.37
CA CYS A 58 -2.40 17.95 -4.59
C CYS A 58 -3.01 18.42 -3.26
N ALA A 59 -4.26 18.92 -3.28
CA ALA A 59 -4.99 19.30 -2.08
C ALA A 59 -5.11 18.15 -1.08
N LYS A 60 -5.49 16.96 -1.55
CA LYS A 60 -5.53 15.75 -0.72
C LYS A 60 -4.16 15.35 -0.18
N PHE A 61 -3.13 15.42 -1.01
CA PHE A 61 -1.75 15.14 -0.60
C PHE A 61 -1.31 16.05 0.55
N LYS A 62 -1.57 17.37 0.43
CA LYS A 62 -1.30 18.35 1.48
C LYS A 62 -1.96 17.99 2.80
N ASN A 63 -3.18 17.51 2.75
CA ASN A 63 -3.89 17.06 3.93
C ASN A 63 -3.33 15.77 4.50
N LEU A 64 -3.03 14.80 3.64
CA LEU A 64 -2.56 13.48 4.05
C LEU A 64 -1.25 13.58 4.84
N TYR A 65 -0.23 14.26 4.32
CA TYR A 65 1.04 14.32 5.03
C TYR A 65 0.94 15.12 6.34
N LYS A 66 0.14 16.21 6.39
CA LYS A 66 -0.10 16.97 7.62
C LYS A 66 -0.83 16.12 8.66
N PHE A 67 -1.79 15.33 8.21
CA PHE A 67 -2.50 14.40 9.06
C PHE A 67 -1.56 13.33 9.63
N ILE A 68 -0.67 12.79 8.81
CA ILE A 68 0.37 11.84 9.27
C ILE A 68 1.29 12.52 10.30
N ILE A 69 1.80 13.72 10.04
CA ILE A 69 2.62 14.48 11.01
C ILE A 69 1.87 14.67 12.32
N HIS A 70 0.59 15.05 12.26
CA HIS A 70 -0.26 15.21 13.43
C HIS A 70 -0.46 13.89 14.18
N LYS A 71 -0.60 12.75 13.50
CA LYS A 71 -0.68 11.44 14.15
C LYS A 71 0.66 11.04 14.78
N ASN A 72 1.77 11.30 14.11
CA ASN A 72 3.11 11.03 14.62
C ASN A 72 3.45 11.91 15.84
N SER A 73 2.97 13.16 15.90
CA SER A 73 3.27 14.06 17.02
C SER A 73 2.67 13.57 18.33
N HIS A 74 1.56 12.83 18.26
CA HIS A 74 0.98 12.14 19.42
C HIS A 74 1.79 10.91 19.85
N ALA A 75 2.74 10.46 19.02
CA ALA A 75 3.67 9.36 19.25
C ALA A 75 5.12 9.84 19.49
N ASN A 76 5.32 11.12 19.83
CA ASN A 76 6.63 11.77 20.11
C ASN A 76 7.54 12.03 18.89
N SER A 77 7.01 12.04 17.67
CA SER A 77 7.73 12.52 16.47
C SER A 77 6.93 13.61 15.76
N SER A 78 7.48 14.82 15.67
CA SER A 78 6.87 15.91 14.87
C SER A 78 7.28 15.87 13.39
N SER A 79 7.69 14.70 12.88
CA SER A 79 8.24 14.54 11.53
C SER A 79 7.77 13.25 10.86
N LEU A 80 7.85 13.22 9.54
CA LEU A 80 7.64 12.02 8.73
C LEU A 80 8.86 11.11 8.85
N ASN A 81 8.62 9.82 9.06
CA ASN A 81 9.66 8.80 9.00
C ASN A 81 9.79 8.22 7.58
N ASP A 82 10.73 7.31 7.38
CA ASP A 82 10.96 6.70 6.06
C ASP A 82 9.76 5.88 5.53
N ASN A 83 8.99 5.21 6.39
CA ASN A 83 7.76 4.52 5.98
C ASN A 83 6.70 5.52 5.53
N ASP A 84 6.58 6.66 6.22
CA ASP A 84 5.63 7.71 5.84
C ASP A 84 5.98 8.29 4.46
N PHE A 85 7.26 8.55 4.20
CA PHE A 85 7.71 9.00 2.89
C PHE A 85 7.46 7.95 1.80
N ALA A 86 7.77 6.68 2.06
CA ALA A 86 7.53 5.60 1.12
C ALA A 86 6.03 5.45 0.79
N TYR A 87 5.17 5.48 1.81
CA TYR A 87 3.73 5.44 1.63
C TYR A 87 3.19 6.64 0.86
N LEU A 88 3.62 7.86 1.21
CA LEU A 88 3.19 9.09 0.53
C LEU A 88 3.58 9.06 -0.96
N ASN A 89 4.77 8.54 -1.28
CA ASN A 89 5.19 8.35 -2.67
C ASN A 89 4.33 7.31 -3.39
N TYR A 90 4.07 6.16 -2.76
CA TYR A 90 3.15 5.14 -3.29
C TYR A 90 1.74 5.69 -3.51
N TRP A 91 1.20 6.44 -2.55
CA TRP A 91 -0.14 7.03 -2.61
C TRP A 91 -0.28 7.96 -3.82
N LEU A 92 0.69 8.86 -4.04
CA LEU A 92 0.71 9.74 -5.20
C LEU A 92 0.81 8.97 -6.51
N ASN A 93 1.72 7.99 -6.60
CA ASN A 93 1.83 7.13 -7.77
C ASN A 93 0.49 6.43 -8.06
N ASN A 94 -0.18 5.89 -7.05
CA ASN A 94 -1.47 5.23 -7.23
C ASN A 94 -2.59 6.21 -7.68
N LYS A 95 -2.54 7.48 -7.28
CA LYS A 95 -3.52 8.50 -7.69
C LYS A 95 -3.30 9.00 -9.11
N LEU A 96 -2.04 9.18 -9.51
CA LEU A 96 -1.68 9.77 -10.80
C LEU A 96 -1.54 8.71 -11.91
N ARG A 97 -1.21 7.47 -11.55
CA ARG A 97 -1.06 6.38 -12.50
C ARG A 97 -2.42 5.77 -12.81
N ASN A 98 -2.94 6.10 -13.99
CA ASN A 98 -4.18 5.57 -14.53
C ASN A 98 -3.91 4.95 -15.90
N ASP A 99 -4.42 3.74 -16.14
CA ASP A 99 -4.19 2.97 -17.38
C ASP A 99 -4.97 3.50 -18.59
N THR A 100 -5.83 4.51 -18.40
CA THR A 100 -6.52 5.16 -19.52
C THR A 100 -5.54 6.06 -20.29
N HIS A 101 -5.33 5.74 -21.57
CA HIS A 101 -4.50 6.50 -22.50
C HIS A 101 -4.92 7.97 -22.52
N GLY A 102 -3.99 8.89 -22.17
CA GLY A 102 -4.20 10.33 -22.33
C GLY A 102 -3.80 11.24 -21.15
N HIS A 103 -3.29 10.71 -20.04
CA HIS A 103 -2.88 11.53 -18.88
C HIS A 103 -1.35 11.64 -18.74
N TYR A 104 -0.85 12.87 -18.54
CA TYR A 104 0.57 13.25 -18.59
C TYR A 104 1.17 13.66 -17.23
N VAL A 105 0.38 13.63 -16.14
CA VAL A 105 0.85 14.11 -14.84
C VAL A 105 1.62 13.02 -14.11
N THR A 106 2.94 13.21 -14.01
CA THR A 106 3.84 12.36 -13.22
C THR A 106 3.94 12.86 -11.78
N VAL A 107 4.36 12.01 -10.85
CA VAL A 107 4.65 12.41 -9.46
C VAL A 107 5.72 13.48 -9.44
N LYS A 108 6.76 13.32 -10.28
CA LYS A 108 7.83 14.31 -10.43
C LYS A 108 7.31 15.66 -10.93
N MET A 109 6.39 15.67 -11.89
CA MET A 109 5.77 16.91 -12.39
C MET A 109 4.91 17.57 -11.32
N LEU A 110 4.08 16.80 -10.60
CA LEU A 110 3.26 17.31 -9.52
C LEU A 110 4.13 17.93 -8.41
N HIS A 111 5.18 17.22 -7.97
CA HIS A 111 6.11 17.73 -6.94
C HIS A 111 6.80 19.01 -7.37
N LYS A 112 7.33 19.07 -8.60
CA LYS A 112 7.92 20.31 -9.13
C LYS A 112 6.91 21.47 -9.10
N ASN A 113 5.71 21.24 -9.58
CA ASN A 113 4.68 22.28 -9.64
C ASN A 113 4.23 22.75 -8.25
N MET A 114 4.19 21.85 -7.24
CA MET A 114 3.97 22.24 -5.84
C MET A 114 5.11 23.13 -5.34
N ASN A 115 6.38 22.74 -5.58
CA ASN A 115 7.54 23.54 -5.19
C ASN A 115 7.58 24.92 -5.87
N ASP A 116 7.02 25.06 -7.07
CA ASP A 116 7.01 26.33 -7.82
C ASP A 116 5.88 27.28 -7.37
N ARG A 117 4.80 26.78 -6.76
CA ARG A 117 3.53 27.52 -6.62
C ARG A 117 2.86 27.47 -5.26
N GLU A 118 3.18 26.46 -4.45
CA GLU A 118 2.60 26.30 -3.13
C GLU A 118 3.59 26.79 -2.09
N ASP A 119 3.31 27.92 -1.43
CA ASP A 119 4.21 28.60 -0.48
C ASP A 119 4.85 27.66 0.57
N GLU A 120 4.09 26.66 1.00
CA GLU A 120 4.50 25.64 1.96
C GLU A 120 5.64 24.73 1.47
N PHE A 121 5.79 24.56 0.15
CA PHE A 121 6.84 23.75 -0.47
C PHE A 121 8.00 24.59 -1.03
N VAL A 122 7.78 25.90 -1.23
CA VAL A 122 8.79 26.82 -1.82
C VAL A 122 9.96 27.07 -0.87
N THR A 123 9.71 27.11 0.45
CA THR A 123 10.70 27.57 1.44
C THR A 123 11.59 26.47 2.01
N ASP A 124 11.08 25.25 2.14
CA ASP A 124 11.83 24.05 2.52
C ASP A 124 11.19 22.80 1.89
N ASP A 125 11.84 22.24 0.87
CA ASP A 125 11.34 21.04 0.19
C ASP A 125 11.63 19.78 1.01
N MET A 126 10.80 19.54 2.02
CA MET A 126 10.81 18.33 2.85
C MET A 126 10.71 17.04 2.02
N PHE A 127 10.21 17.12 0.79
CA PHE A 127 9.97 15.99 -0.11
C PHE A 127 11.08 15.79 -1.15
N LYS A 128 12.17 16.58 -1.09
CA LYS A 128 13.29 16.48 -2.03
C LYS A 128 13.87 15.08 -2.08
N GLY A 129 13.76 14.43 -3.24
CA GLY A 129 14.23 13.06 -3.46
C GLY A 129 13.39 11.97 -2.78
N LYS A 130 12.24 12.32 -2.19
CA LYS A 130 11.29 11.39 -1.56
C LYS A 130 10.06 11.13 -2.43
N LEU A 131 9.71 12.06 -3.32
CA LEU A 131 8.62 11.90 -4.30
C LEU A 131 9.20 11.66 -5.70
N TYR A 132 8.85 10.53 -6.31
CA TYR A 132 9.35 10.10 -7.61
C TYR A 132 8.39 9.11 -8.28
N ASP A 133 8.51 8.98 -9.59
CA ASP A 133 7.75 7.98 -10.35
C ASP A 133 8.29 6.59 -10.03
N ILE A 134 7.46 5.73 -9.42
CA ILE A 134 7.84 4.36 -9.07
C ILE A 134 7.95 3.54 -10.35
N GLU A 135 9.02 2.73 -10.45
CA GLU A 135 9.24 1.86 -11.60
C GLU A 135 8.06 0.89 -11.80
N HIS A 136 7.80 0.54 -13.06
CA HIS A 136 6.61 -0.24 -13.42
C HIS A 136 6.55 -1.60 -12.71
N GLU A 137 7.70 -2.27 -12.58
CA GLU A 137 7.78 -3.54 -11.86
C GLU A 137 7.47 -3.38 -10.38
N ASP A 138 8.10 -2.41 -9.73
CA ASP A 138 7.89 -2.16 -8.30
C ASP A 138 6.45 -1.75 -8.00
N PHE A 139 5.86 -0.91 -8.86
CA PHE A 139 4.47 -0.49 -8.72
C PHE A 139 3.51 -1.69 -8.83
N ASN A 140 3.72 -2.59 -9.78
CA ASN A 140 2.91 -3.82 -9.90
C ASN A 140 3.07 -4.74 -8.69
N ASN A 141 4.28 -4.83 -8.13
CA ASN A 141 4.53 -5.56 -6.89
C ASN A 141 3.77 -4.93 -5.71
N MET A 142 3.74 -3.60 -5.59
CA MET A 142 2.96 -2.90 -4.56
C MET A 142 1.44 -3.10 -4.74
N LEU A 143 0.94 -3.11 -5.98
CA LEU A 143 -0.47 -3.42 -6.27
C LEU A 143 -0.83 -4.85 -5.83
N LEU A 144 0.07 -5.82 -6.03
CA LEU A 144 -0.10 -7.18 -5.57
C LEU A 144 -0.19 -7.24 -4.03
N LEU A 145 0.72 -6.58 -3.31
CA LEU A 145 0.70 -6.51 -1.84
C LEU A 145 -0.58 -5.83 -1.32
N ARG A 146 -1.00 -4.73 -1.95
CA ARG A 146 -2.29 -4.08 -1.63
C ARG A 146 -3.47 -5.02 -1.84
N HIS A 147 -3.44 -5.83 -2.89
CA HIS A 147 -4.48 -6.81 -3.15
C HIS A 147 -4.51 -7.92 -2.09
N LEU A 148 -3.35 -8.39 -1.64
CA LEU A 148 -3.25 -9.31 -0.50
C LEU A 148 -3.91 -8.72 0.76
N GLN A 149 -3.65 -7.45 1.07
CA GLN A 149 -4.30 -6.79 2.22
C GLN A 149 -5.82 -6.75 2.08
N LYS A 150 -6.34 -6.46 0.88
CA LYS A 150 -7.78 -6.48 0.61
C LYS A 150 -8.36 -7.89 0.82
N CYS A 151 -7.72 -8.91 0.26
CA CYS A 151 -8.17 -10.29 0.44
C CYS A 151 -8.11 -10.72 1.91
N TYR A 152 -7.06 -10.33 2.64
CA TYR A 152 -6.92 -10.57 4.07
C TYR A 152 -8.11 -10.00 4.85
N ALA A 153 -8.47 -8.73 4.62
CA ALA A 153 -9.62 -8.10 5.27
C ALA A 153 -10.95 -8.80 4.93
N GLN A 154 -11.13 -9.22 3.68
CA GLN A 154 -12.33 -9.95 3.23
C GLN A 154 -12.45 -11.34 3.86
N ILE A 155 -11.33 -12.06 4.01
CA ILE A 155 -11.31 -13.34 4.72
C ILE A 155 -11.72 -13.10 6.17
N PHE A 156 -11.12 -12.11 6.84
CA PHE A 156 -11.44 -11.80 8.23
C PHE A 156 -12.93 -11.51 8.42
N GLU A 157 -13.52 -10.67 7.56
CA GLU A 157 -14.95 -10.34 7.57
C GLU A 157 -15.84 -11.58 7.39
N LYS A 158 -15.53 -12.43 6.41
CA LYS A 158 -16.33 -13.63 6.09
C LYS A 158 -16.19 -14.72 7.15
N MET A 159 -15.00 -14.89 7.72
CA MET A 159 -14.72 -15.96 8.68
C MET A 159 -15.16 -15.63 10.10
N THR A 160 -15.22 -14.34 10.47
CA THR A 160 -15.58 -13.93 11.84
C THR A 160 -16.95 -14.45 12.31
N PRO A 161 -18.04 -14.38 11.52
CA PRO A 161 -19.32 -14.96 11.89
C PRO A 161 -19.29 -16.48 12.04
N LEU A 162 -18.42 -17.15 11.28
CA LEU A 162 -18.35 -18.60 11.15
C LEU A 162 -17.54 -19.28 12.27
N ILE A 163 -16.88 -18.52 13.15
CA ILE A 163 -16.02 -19.03 14.23
C ILE A 163 -16.75 -20.09 15.10
N LYS A 164 -18.07 -19.99 15.26
CA LYS A 164 -18.85 -20.94 16.08
C LYS A 164 -19.24 -22.20 15.31
N GLU A 165 -19.33 -22.12 13.99
CA GLU A 165 -19.75 -23.22 13.12
C GLU A 165 -18.65 -24.27 13.03
N LYS A 166 -19.04 -25.54 13.04
CA LYS A 166 -18.11 -26.68 12.92
C LYS A 166 -18.27 -27.31 11.55
N ASN A 167 -17.18 -27.82 11.01
CA ASN A 167 -17.14 -28.61 9.79
C ASN A 167 -17.59 -27.85 8.52
N ILE A 168 -17.23 -26.57 8.41
CA ILE A 168 -17.47 -25.78 7.20
C ILE A 168 -16.30 -25.92 6.23
N SER A 169 -16.58 -25.86 4.92
CA SER A 169 -15.54 -25.66 3.91
C SER A 169 -15.23 -24.17 3.83
N CYS A 170 -13.94 -23.84 3.87
CA CYS A 170 -13.47 -22.46 3.93
C CYS A 170 -12.68 -22.06 2.67
N ILE A 171 -12.23 -23.03 1.86
CA ILE A 171 -11.30 -22.78 0.75
C ILE A 171 -11.74 -21.66 -0.19
N GLU A 172 -13.03 -21.53 -0.46
CA GLU A 172 -13.59 -20.50 -1.34
C GLU A 172 -13.31 -19.08 -0.83
N HIS A 173 -13.22 -18.89 0.49
CA HIS A 173 -12.90 -17.60 1.09
C HIS A 173 -11.42 -17.24 0.96
N PHE A 174 -10.54 -18.24 0.92
CA PHE A 174 -9.08 -18.07 0.94
C PHE A 174 -8.44 -18.13 -0.45
N GLN A 175 -9.14 -18.66 -1.45
CA GLN A 175 -8.58 -18.97 -2.76
C GLN A 175 -7.96 -17.76 -3.47
N GLU A 176 -8.57 -16.58 -3.37
CA GLU A 176 -8.06 -15.35 -3.99
C GLU A 176 -6.73 -14.90 -3.34
N PHE A 177 -6.65 -14.96 -2.01
CA PHE A 177 -5.40 -14.67 -1.29
C PHE A 177 -4.29 -15.65 -1.68
N ILE A 178 -4.59 -16.96 -1.66
CA ILE A 178 -3.62 -18.02 -1.98
C ILE A 178 -3.09 -17.85 -3.42
N ASN A 179 -3.98 -17.57 -4.38
CA ASN A 179 -3.58 -17.37 -5.78
C ASN A 179 -2.77 -16.09 -5.98
N THR A 180 -3.13 -15.00 -5.30
CA THR A 180 -2.36 -13.77 -5.33
C THR A 180 -0.97 -13.96 -4.71
N TYR A 181 -0.91 -14.68 -3.58
CA TYR A 181 0.35 -15.00 -2.91
C TYR A 181 1.25 -15.86 -3.81
N LYS A 182 0.69 -16.85 -4.52
CA LYS A 182 1.42 -17.65 -5.54
C LYS A 182 2.09 -16.77 -6.59
N ASN A 183 1.39 -15.76 -7.10
CA ASN A 183 1.92 -14.83 -8.09
C ASN A 183 3.04 -13.94 -7.51
N GLY A 184 3.04 -13.70 -6.20
CA GLY A 184 4.10 -12.98 -5.51
C GLY A 184 5.32 -13.87 -5.23
N ILE A 185 5.11 -15.04 -4.63
CA ILE A 185 6.19 -15.88 -4.11
C ILE A 185 7.09 -16.43 -5.22
N ILE A 186 6.59 -16.62 -6.44
CA ILE A 186 7.39 -17.02 -7.59
C ILE A 186 8.49 -16.00 -7.95
N LYS A 187 8.34 -14.74 -7.53
CA LYS A 187 9.35 -13.67 -7.72
C LYS A 187 10.35 -13.60 -6.57
N CYS A 188 10.20 -14.45 -5.55
CA CYS A 188 10.97 -14.44 -4.32
C CYS A 188 11.69 -15.77 -4.09
N PRO A 189 12.73 -16.08 -4.89
CA PRO A 189 13.60 -17.23 -4.62
C PRO A 189 14.35 -17.08 -3.30
N TYR A 190 14.58 -15.84 -2.87
CA TYR A 190 15.21 -15.46 -1.60
C TYR A 190 14.42 -14.33 -0.93
N ASP A 191 14.50 -14.24 0.41
CA ASP A 191 13.82 -13.23 1.24
C ASP A 191 14.63 -11.92 1.39
N ASP A 192 15.39 -11.52 0.37
CA ASP A 192 16.40 -10.45 0.49
C ASP A 192 15.92 -9.08 -0.03
N THR A 193 15.02 -9.07 -1.02
CA THR A 193 14.42 -7.85 -1.57
C THR A 193 13.35 -7.25 -0.65
N GLY A 194 13.09 -5.94 -0.76
CA GLY A 194 12.03 -5.27 -0.01
C GLY A 194 10.64 -5.86 -0.29
N PHE A 195 10.35 -6.17 -1.56
CA PHE A 195 9.12 -6.85 -1.95
C PHE A 195 8.97 -8.22 -1.25
N CYS A 196 10.02 -9.04 -1.24
CA CYS A 196 9.96 -10.37 -0.63
C CYS A 196 9.83 -10.31 0.89
N LYS A 197 10.47 -9.33 1.55
CA LYS A 197 10.26 -9.06 2.97
C LYS A 197 8.82 -8.66 3.28
N ALA A 198 8.23 -7.77 2.48
CA ALA A 198 6.83 -7.39 2.64
C ALA A 198 5.89 -8.59 2.39
N LEU A 199 6.15 -9.40 1.35
CA LEU A 199 5.38 -10.61 1.07
C LEU A 199 5.47 -11.63 2.22
N LYS A 200 6.65 -11.78 2.82
CA LYS A 200 6.86 -12.61 4.01
C LYS A 200 6.05 -12.12 5.21
N HIS A 201 5.97 -10.81 5.43
CA HIS A 201 5.11 -10.24 6.46
C HIS A 201 3.64 -10.66 6.26
N PHE A 202 3.12 -10.58 5.03
CA PHE A 202 1.77 -11.09 4.71
C PHE A 202 1.59 -12.59 5.00
N LYS A 203 2.61 -13.41 4.70
CA LYS A 203 2.60 -14.85 5.02
C LYS A 203 2.48 -15.09 6.53
N GLU A 204 3.25 -14.34 7.32
CA GLU A 204 3.29 -14.45 8.78
C GLU A 204 1.97 -14.01 9.41
N GLU A 205 1.42 -12.86 9.01
CA GLU A 205 0.10 -12.38 9.47
C GLU A 205 -1.02 -13.37 9.09
N TYR A 206 -1.03 -13.84 7.84
CA TYR A 206 -1.98 -14.85 7.38
C TYR A 206 -1.94 -16.11 8.23
N LYS A 207 -0.74 -16.61 8.50
CA LYS A 207 -0.55 -17.81 9.33
C LYS A 207 -1.05 -17.54 10.75
N GLN A 208 -0.63 -16.45 11.38
CA GLN A 208 -0.99 -16.12 12.76
C GLN A 208 -2.51 -16.00 12.92
N LYS A 209 -3.19 -15.39 11.95
CA LYS A 209 -4.59 -14.98 12.10
C LYS A 209 -5.56 -16.04 11.66
N PHE A 210 -5.19 -16.82 10.65
CA PHE A 210 -6.08 -17.82 10.09
C PHE A 210 -5.66 -19.24 10.45
N LEU A 211 -4.36 -19.55 10.45
CA LEU A 211 -3.89 -20.92 10.55
C LEU A 211 -3.42 -21.32 11.95
N ASP A 212 -2.84 -20.45 12.78
CA ASP A 212 -2.32 -20.85 14.09
C ASP A 212 -3.42 -21.37 15.05
N THR A 213 -3.01 -21.84 16.24
CA THR A 213 -3.98 -22.26 17.28
C THR A 213 -4.90 -21.08 17.61
N PHE A 214 -6.22 -21.33 17.62
CA PHE A 214 -7.28 -20.30 17.71
C PHE A 214 -7.41 -19.36 16.50
N GLY A 215 -6.74 -19.67 15.39
CA GLY A 215 -6.94 -18.99 14.11
C GLY A 215 -8.35 -19.20 13.57
N LEU A 216 -8.82 -18.26 12.75
CA LEU A 216 -10.21 -18.27 12.27
C LEU A 216 -10.58 -19.52 11.44
N SER A 217 -9.59 -20.25 10.92
CA SER A 217 -9.80 -21.48 10.16
C SER A 217 -9.75 -22.76 10.98
N GLU A 218 -9.65 -22.68 12.32
CA GLU A 218 -9.50 -23.86 13.20
C GLU A 218 -10.57 -24.94 12.96
N LYS A 219 -11.80 -24.53 12.62
CA LYS A 219 -12.95 -25.44 12.42
C LYS A 219 -13.23 -25.80 10.96
N CYS A 220 -12.37 -25.39 10.04
CA CYS A 220 -12.50 -25.68 8.61
C CYS A 220 -12.14 -27.14 8.32
N ILE A 221 -12.98 -27.86 7.57
CA ILE A 221 -12.70 -29.26 7.18
C ILE A 221 -11.53 -29.37 6.20
N ASP A 222 -11.29 -28.30 5.45
CA ASP A 222 -10.31 -28.16 4.39
C ASP A 222 -9.13 -27.30 4.81
N ARG A 223 -8.87 -27.18 6.12
CA ARG A 223 -7.80 -26.35 6.68
C ARG A 223 -6.42 -26.66 6.09
N ASN A 224 -6.13 -27.92 5.77
CA ASN A 224 -4.88 -28.33 5.12
C ASN A 224 -4.72 -27.77 3.71
N ARG A 225 -5.80 -27.35 3.05
CA ARG A 225 -5.78 -26.73 1.71
C ARG A 225 -5.59 -25.22 1.77
N LEU A 226 -5.52 -24.63 2.97
CA LEU A 226 -5.36 -23.20 3.20
C LEU A 226 -3.89 -22.78 3.37
N GLU A 227 -2.96 -23.74 3.37
CA GLU A 227 -1.54 -23.45 3.49
C GLU A 227 -1.04 -22.67 2.27
N LEU A 228 -0.21 -21.64 2.53
CA LEU A 228 0.41 -20.86 1.48
C LEU A 228 1.60 -21.64 0.91
N PRO A 229 1.74 -21.73 -0.42
CA PRO A 229 2.83 -22.47 -1.04
C PRO A 229 4.17 -21.79 -0.81
N THR A 230 5.26 -22.56 -0.86
CA THR A 230 6.61 -22.03 -0.90
C THR A 230 7.04 -21.65 -2.32
N TYR A 231 8.23 -21.06 -2.46
CA TYR A 231 8.83 -20.84 -3.77
C TYR A 231 9.03 -22.17 -4.52
N GLU A 232 9.47 -23.22 -3.83
CA GLU A 232 9.72 -24.55 -4.40
C GLU A 232 8.42 -25.18 -4.92
N ASP A 233 7.31 -25.01 -4.18
CA ASP A 233 5.99 -25.53 -4.59
C ASP A 233 5.52 -24.93 -5.92
N VAL A 234 5.85 -23.65 -6.20
CA VAL A 234 5.41 -22.95 -7.41
C VAL A 234 6.43 -22.94 -8.55
N SER A 235 7.72 -22.98 -8.24
CA SER A 235 8.81 -22.98 -9.24
C SER A 235 9.00 -24.35 -9.89
N GLY A 236 8.45 -25.40 -9.28
CA GLY A 236 8.30 -26.73 -9.87
C GLY A 236 9.63 -27.38 -10.22
N ASN A 237 10.38 -27.91 -9.24
CA ASN A 237 11.53 -28.82 -9.43
C ASN A 237 12.34 -28.61 -10.73
N LYS A 238 12.70 -27.37 -11.06
CA LYS A 238 13.89 -27.17 -11.90
C LYS A 238 15.07 -27.41 -10.99
N GLN A 239 15.50 -28.67 -10.93
CA GLN A 239 16.91 -28.95 -10.66
C GLN A 239 17.71 -28.04 -11.59
N ILE A 240 18.25 -26.96 -11.04
CA ILE A 240 19.40 -26.31 -11.65
C ILE A 240 20.54 -27.28 -11.38
N THR A 241 20.69 -28.24 -12.27
CA THR A 241 21.85 -29.11 -12.33
C THR A 241 23.01 -28.24 -12.83
N MET A 242 23.94 -27.99 -11.90
CA MET A 242 25.26 -27.34 -12.03
C MET A 242 25.33 -25.89 -12.50
#